data_AF-A0A7V5UKP5-F1
#
_entry.id   AF-A0A7V5UKP5-F1
#
_cell.length_a   1.000
_cell.length_b   1.000
_cell.length_c   1.000
_cell.angle_alpha   90.00
_cell.angle_beta   90.00
_cell.angle_gamma   90.00
#
_symmetry.space_group_name_H-M   'P 1'
#
loop_
_entity.id
_entity.type
_entity.pdbx_description
1 polymer ?
#
loop_
_entity_poly.entity_id
_entity_poly.type
_entity_poly.pdbx_seq_one_letter_code
_entity_poly.pdbx_strand_id
1 'polypeptide(L)'
;MTEHVTGLRGRVHGKTIELDQDTGLPDGQPVNVTVQPVASRAEDLPRGEGLRRAFGGWAEDAEELDEYLEWNRQQRKKRRPEIEP
;
A
#
# COMPACT_ATOMS: atom_id res chain seq x y z
N MET A 1 35.05 -5.02 -25.17
CA MET A 1 34.99 -4.68 -23.73
C MET A 1 34.11 -3.46 -23.57
N THR A 2 32.84 -3.66 -23.22
CA THR A 2 32.03 -2.69 -22.48
C THR A 2 30.83 -3.43 -21.90
N GLU A 3 31.02 -4.02 -20.72
CA GLU A 3 29.91 -4.45 -19.88
C GLU A 3 29.37 -3.20 -19.16
N HIS A 4 28.27 -2.65 -19.66
CA HIS A 4 27.44 -1.73 -18.89
C HIS A 4 26.39 -2.56 -18.16
N VAL A 5 26.76 -3.18 -17.03
CA VAL A 5 25.75 -3.77 -16.13
C VAL A 5 25.17 -2.63 -15.28
N THR A 6 24.39 -1.78 -15.94
CA THR A 6 23.53 -0.81 -15.27
C THR A 6 22.13 -1.41 -15.31
N GLY A 7 21.58 -1.78 -14.15
CA GLY A 7 20.22 -2.30 -14.10
C GLY A 7 19.25 -1.24 -14.61
N LEU A 8 18.60 -1.50 -15.75
CA LEU A 8 17.59 -0.62 -16.32
C LEU A 8 16.22 -0.96 -15.72
N ARG A 9 15.45 0.07 -15.39
CA ARG A 9 14.06 -0.07 -14.94
C ARG A 9 13.12 0.06 -16.13
N GLY A 10 12.04 -0.71 -16.09
CA GLY A 10 10.99 -0.66 -17.08
C GLY A 10 9.72 -1.32 -16.59
N ARG A 11 8.66 -1.23 -17.40
CA ARG A 11 7.36 -1.85 -17.15
C ARG A 11 7.13 -2.99 -18.13
N VAL A 12 6.55 -4.08 -17.60
CA VAL A 12 6.23 -5.27 -18.40
C VAL A 12 4.84 -5.13 -18.99
N HIS A 13 4.75 -5.14 -20.32
CA HIS A 13 3.52 -5.17 -21.12
C HIS A 13 3.41 -6.53 -21.83
N GLY A 14 2.95 -7.54 -21.08
CA GLY A 14 2.84 -8.91 -21.60
C GLY A 14 4.22 -9.52 -21.90
N LYS A 15 4.62 -9.54 -23.17
CA LYS A 15 5.93 -10.07 -23.63
C LYS A 15 6.95 -8.97 -23.95
N THR A 16 6.55 -7.71 -23.91
CA THR A 16 7.40 -6.55 -24.20
C THR A 16 7.74 -5.84 -22.89
N ILE A 17 8.98 -5.40 -22.73
CA ILE A 17 9.40 -4.55 -21.61
C ILE A 17 9.65 -3.16 -22.17
N GLU A 18 8.91 -2.17 -21.68
CA GLU A 18 9.15 -0.76 -21.99
C GLU A 18 10.13 -0.23 -20.94
N LEU A 19 11.30 0.21 -21.39
CA LEU A 19 12.35 0.71 -20.51
C LEU A 19 12.20 2.22 -20.32
N ASP A 20 12.43 2.69 -19.09
CA ASP A 20 12.35 4.12 -18.76
C ASP A 20 13.53 4.93 -19.35
N GLN A 21 14.55 4.23 -19.85
CA GLN A 21 15.82 4.78 -20.32
C GLN A 21 16.27 4.05 -21.59
N ASP A 22 16.96 4.77 -22.48
CA ASP A 22 17.55 4.20 -23.69
C ASP A 22 18.68 3.22 -23.33
N THR A 23 18.71 2.09 -24.03
CA THR A 23 19.75 1.07 -23.87
C THR A 23 21.03 1.42 -24.63
N GLY A 24 20.94 2.31 -25.63
CA GLY A 24 22.03 2.61 -26.56
C GLY A 24 22.41 1.44 -27.47
N LEU A 25 21.61 0.36 -27.47
CA LEU A 25 21.82 -0.80 -28.33
C LEU A 25 21.13 -0.58 -29.68
N PRO A 26 21.72 -1.07 -30.78
CA PRO A 26 21.10 -1.01 -32.10
C PRO A 26 19.81 -1.85 -32.14
N ASP A 27 18.88 -1.41 -32.97
CA ASP A 27 17.61 -2.10 -33.19
C ASP A 27 17.83 -3.54 -33.71
N GLY A 28 17.04 -4.47 -33.20
CA GLY A 28 17.11 -5.90 -33.55
C GLY A 28 18.26 -6.70 -32.89
N GLN A 29 19.08 -6.09 -32.02
CA GLN A 29 20.14 -6.83 -31.32
C GLN A 29 19.54 -7.81 -30.28
N PRO A 30 19.87 -9.11 -30.33
CA PRO A 30 19.45 -10.06 -29.32
C PRO A 30 20.16 -9.77 -27.98
N VAL A 31 19.41 -9.78 -26.88
CA VAL A 31 19.90 -9.51 -25.54
C VAL A 31 19.40 -10.55 -24.55
N ASN A 32 20.22 -10.88 -23.55
CA ASN A 32 19.78 -11.65 -22.38
C ASN A 32 19.20 -10.68 -21.35
N VAL A 33 17.96 -10.95 -20.91
CA VAL A 33 17.26 -10.13 -19.92
C VAL A 33 17.09 -10.91 -18.63
N THR A 34 17.48 -10.33 -17.51
CA THR A 34 17.14 -10.82 -16.17
C THR A 34 16.08 -9.91 -15.58
N VAL A 35 14.86 -10.44 -15.40
CA VAL A 35 13.75 -9.69 -14.84
C VAL A 35 13.72 -9.88 -13.32
N GLN A 36 13.89 -8.79 -12.58
CA GLN A 36 13.72 -8.78 -11.13
C GLN A 36 12.48 -7.95 -10.77
N PRO A 37 11.49 -8.53 -10.08
CA PRO A 37 10.35 -7.75 -9.57
C PRO A 37 10.88 -6.65 -8.66
N VAL A 38 10.64 -5.40 -9.04
CA VAL A 38 10.90 -4.27 -8.15
C VAL A 38 9.69 -4.20 -7.23
N ALA A 39 9.90 -4.44 -5.93
CA ALA A 39 8.85 -4.25 -4.94
C ALA A 39 8.27 -2.84 -5.12
N SER A 40 6.97 -2.76 -5.43
CA SER A 40 6.28 -1.48 -5.56
C SER A 40 6.49 -0.71 -4.26
N ARG A 41 7.09 0.47 -4.40
CA ARG A 41 7.51 1.31 -3.28
C ARG A 41 6.28 1.68 -2.45
N ALA A 42 6.09 1.04 -1.30
CA ALA A 42 5.22 1.44 -0.17
C ALA A 42 3.73 1.78 -0.44
N GLU A 43 3.27 1.81 -1.69
CA GLU A 43 1.93 2.30 -2.07
C GLU A 43 0.93 1.16 -2.31
N ASP A 44 1.39 -0.07 -2.54
CA ASP A 44 0.52 -1.26 -2.61
C ASP A 44 0.37 -1.89 -1.23
N LEU A 45 -0.03 -1.08 -0.25
CA LEU A 45 -0.56 -1.66 0.97
C LEU A 45 -1.80 -2.50 0.59
N PRO A 46 -1.99 -3.70 1.19
CA PRO A 46 -3.21 -4.46 1.00
C PRO A 46 -4.44 -3.56 1.19
N ARG A 47 -5.51 -3.81 0.44
CA ARG A 47 -6.75 -3.01 0.58
C ARG A 47 -7.17 -2.98 2.05
N GLY A 48 -7.30 -1.77 2.61
CA GLY A 48 -7.68 -1.56 4.02
C GLY A 48 -6.52 -1.47 5.03
N GLU A 49 -5.28 -1.78 4.64
CA GLU A 49 -4.11 -1.73 5.52
C GLU A 49 -3.79 -0.31 6.03
N GLY A 50 -4.05 0.72 5.21
CA GLY A 50 -3.93 2.11 5.65
C GLY A 50 -4.90 2.46 6.78
N LEU A 51 -6.15 1.96 6.70
CA LEU A 51 -7.14 2.10 7.77
C LEU A 51 -6.73 1.29 9.01
N ARG A 52 -6.28 0.05 8.82
CA ARG A 52 -5.78 -0.81 9.92
C ARG A 52 -4.70 -0.09 10.73
N ARG A 53 -3.72 0.52 10.06
CA ARG A 53 -2.66 1.30 10.71
C ARG A 53 -3.19 2.55 11.42
N ALA A 54 -4.19 3.22 10.85
CA ALA A 54 -4.79 4.41 11.46
C ALA A 54 -5.58 4.08 12.73
N PHE A 55 -6.20 2.90 12.81
CA PHE A 55 -6.93 2.45 14.01
C PHE A 55 -6.00 2.01 15.15
N GLY A 56 -4.72 1.74 14.89
CA GLY A 56 -3.73 1.43 15.91
C GLY A 56 -4.09 0.17 16.71
N GLY A 57 -3.97 0.23 18.04
CA GLY A 57 -4.30 -0.89 18.92
C GLY A 57 -5.76 -1.37 18.82
N TRP A 58 -6.67 -0.52 18.32
CA TRP A 58 -8.09 -0.86 18.14
C TRP A 58 -8.38 -1.67 16.87
N ALA A 59 -7.38 -1.88 16.00
CA ALA A 59 -7.59 -2.57 14.74
C ALA A 59 -7.97 -4.06 14.90
N GLU A 60 -7.63 -4.66 16.04
CA GLU A 60 -7.86 -6.09 16.31
C GLU A 60 -9.03 -6.34 17.29
N ASP A 61 -9.54 -5.29 17.97
CA ASP A 61 -10.52 -5.39 19.05
C ASP A 61 -11.86 -4.69 18.72
N ALA A 62 -12.34 -4.87 17.48
CA ALA A 62 -13.53 -4.16 16.98
C ALA A 62 -14.81 -4.51 17.77
N GLU A 63 -14.98 -5.78 18.15
CA GLU A 63 -16.16 -6.25 18.90
C GLU A 63 -16.18 -5.67 20.33
N GLU A 64 -15.04 -5.64 21.01
CA GLU A 64 -14.91 -5.06 22.35
C GLU A 64 -15.14 -3.53 22.34
N LEU A 65 -14.72 -2.85 21.27
CA LEU A 65 -14.97 -1.42 21.08
C LEU A 65 -16.46 -1.10 20.99
N ASP A 66 -17.25 -1.90 20.27
CA ASP A 66 -18.69 -1.67 20.14
C ASP A 66 -19.40 -1.80 21.50
N GLU A 67 -19.10 -2.85 22.27
CA GLU A 67 -19.63 -3.02 23.63
C GLU A 67 -19.23 -1.86 24.56
N TYR A 68 -17.96 -1.43 24.49
CA TYR A 68 -17.45 -0.30 25.26
C TYR A 68 -18.16 1.02 24.91
N LEU A 69 -18.40 1.28 23.62
CA LEU A 69 -19.10 2.48 23.15
C LEU A 69 -20.57 2.47 23.57
N GLU A 70 -21.25 1.33 23.49
CA GLU A 70 -22.62 1.18 23.96
C GLU A 70 -22.72 1.41 25.47
N TRP A 71 -21.83 0.80 26.25
CA TRP A 71 -21.77 1.00 27.69
C TRP A 71 -21.58 2.49 28.02
N ASN A 72 -20.62 3.16 27.38
CA ASN A 72 -20.39 4.61 27.54
C ASN A 72 -21.63 5.44 27.19
N ARG A 73 -22.34 5.10 26.12
CA ARG A 73 -23.58 5.77 25.72
C ARG A 73 -24.64 5.67 26.83
N GLN A 74 -24.79 4.50 27.45
CA GLN A 74 -25.74 4.35 28.56
C GLN A 74 -25.31 5.13 29.81
N GLN A 75 -24.01 5.17 30.13
CA GLN A 75 -23.49 5.97 31.25
C GLN A 75 -23.73 7.47 31.03
N ARG A 76 -23.54 7.96 29.80
CA ARG A 76 -23.77 9.37 29.46
C ARG A 76 -25.23 9.78 29.57
N LYS A 77 -26.19 8.88 29.29
CA LYS A 77 -27.63 9.17 29.50
C LYS A 77 -27.97 9.39 30.96
N LYS A 78 -27.32 8.68 31.89
CA LYS A 78 -27.57 8.80 33.33
C LYS A 78 -27.08 10.12 33.93
N ARG A 79 -26.09 10.75 33.31
CA ARG A 79 -25.43 11.96 33.81
C ARG A 79 -25.68 13.19 32.94
N ARG A 80 -26.45 13.08 31.86
CA ARG A 80 -26.75 14.19 30.96
C ARG A 80 -27.69 15.16 31.68
N PRO A 81 -27.29 16.42 31.95
CA PRO A 81 -28.20 17.44 32.45
C PRO A 81 -29.31 17.68 31.44
N GLU A 82 -30.52 17.96 31.91
CA GLU A 82 -31.58 18.47 31.03
C GLU A 82 -31.15 19.81 30.43
N ILE A 83 -31.43 19.99 29.14
CA ILE A 83 -31.21 21.25 28.45
C ILE A 83 -32.44 22.11 28.77
N GLU A 84 -32.25 23.20 29.52
CA GLU A 84 -33.32 24.19 29.69
C GLU A 84 -33.67 24.82 28.34
N PRO A 85 -34.97 25.04 28.05
CA PRO A 85 -35.43 25.58 26.77
C PRO A 85 -35.00 27.03 26.53
#